data_AF-A0A3R9FVM5-F1
#
_entry.id   AF-A0A3R9FVM5-F1
#
_cell.length_a   1.000
_cell.length_b   1.000
_cell.length_c   1.000
_cell.angle_alpha   90.00
_cell.angle_beta   90.00
_cell.angle_gamma   90.00
#
_symmetry.space_group_name_H-M   'P 1'
#
loop_
_entity.id
_entity.type
_entity.pdbx_description
1 polymer ?
#
loop_
_entity_poly.entity_id
_entity_poly.type
_entity_poly.pdbx_seq_one_letter_code
_entity_poly.pdbx_strand_id
1 'polypeptide(L)'
;MSELKSIYQFNDDEQYLKIEFENQHSNLNWSVLVFDENWSDLISTAAGLSELMAESVAYAYEALGIRGRIAIMVGLKQDALAEMIETSLFHLQALLFSSAVVSLEGMSSLESYGFTTVNLENGQDIFILSSNEGGSDACRFL
;
A
#
# COMPACT_ATOMS: atom_id res chain seq x y z
N MET A 1 8.86 -14.59 18.98
CA MET A 1 8.41 -13.70 17.89
C MET A 1 8.52 -12.29 18.44
N SER A 2 9.22 -11.40 17.74
CA SER A 2 9.24 -9.97 18.08
C SER A 2 7.80 -9.47 18.14
N GLU A 3 7.45 -8.75 19.20
CA GLU A 3 6.11 -8.17 19.32
C GLU A 3 6.05 -6.96 18.40
N LEU A 4 5.60 -7.21 17.16
CA LEU A 4 5.32 -6.15 16.22
C LEU A 4 4.04 -5.43 16.68
N LYS A 5 4.14 -4.11 16.85
CA LYS A 5 3.01 -3.28 17.24
C LYS A 5 2.48 -2.54 16.02
N SER A 6 1.19 -2.67 15.76
CA SER A 6 0.48 -1.88 14.75
C SER A 6 -0.37 -0.80 15.42
N ILE A 7 -0.33 0.41 14.86
CA ILE A 7 -1.10 1.57 15.34
C ILE A 7 -1.92 2.10 14.17
N TYR A 8 -3.24 2.19 14.37
CA TYR A 8 -4.18 2.65 13.36
C TYR A 8 -4.56 4.10 13.64
N GLN A 9 -4.39 4.97 12.65
CA GLN A 9 -4.72 6.38 12.72
C GLN A 9 -5.51 6.77 11.48
N PHE A 10 -6.78 7.12 11.65
CA PHE A 10 -7.58 7.67 10.57
C PHE A 10 -7.42 9.19 10.54
N ASN A 11 -7.08 9.73 9.39
CA ASN A 11 -7.04 11.17 9.14
C ASN A 11 -8.35 11.57 8.46
N ASP A 12 -9.27 12.14 9.23
CA ASP A 12 -10.59 12.57 8.75
C ASP A 12 -10.51 13.72 7.74
N ASP A 13 -9.53 14.63 7.92
CA ASP A 13 -9.39 15.83 7.10
C ASP A 13 -8.92 15.48 5.68
N GLU A 14 -7.91 14.62 5.60
CA GLU A 14 -7.32 14.20 4.33
C GLU A 14 -7.96 12.92 3.80
N GLN A 15 -8.81 12.24 4.56
CA GLN A 15 -9.45 10.97 4.19
C GLN A 15 -8.41 9.90 3.84
N TYR A 16 -7.64 9.42 4.84
CA TYR A 16 -6.86 8.19 4.71
C TYR A 16 -6.64 7.47 6.03
N LEU A 17 -6.42 6.16 5.96
CA LEU A 17 -6.01 5.34 7.11
C LEU A 17 -4.51 5.12 7.08
N LYS A 18 -3.80 5.56 8.12
CA LYS A 18 -2.41 5.20 8.38
C LYS A 18 -2.35 4.00 9.31
N ILE A 19 -1.53 3.01 8.94
CA ILE A 19 -1.15 1.90 9.81
C ILE A 19 0.35 2.02 10.05
N GLU A 20 0.75 2.43 11.25
CA GLU A 20 2.15 2.49 11.64
C GLU A 20 2.58 1.16 12.25
N PHE A 21 3.74 0.67 11.85
CA PHE A 21 4.32 -0.57 12.33
C PHE A 21 5.62 -0.26 13.05
N GLU A 22 5.68 -0.63 14.33
CA GLU A 22 6.84 -0.45 15.19
C GLU A 22 7.39 -1.83 15.59
N ASN A 23 8.63 -2.13 15.20
CA ASN A 23 9.35 -3.28 15.73
C ASN A 23 10.41 -2.80 16.75
N GLN A 24 10.11 -3.00 18.04
CA GLN A 24 10.94 -2.54 19.15
C GLN A 24 12.35 -3.18 19.20
N HIS A 25 12.58 -4.29 18.50
CA HIS A 25 13.85 -5.00 18.53
C HIS A 25 14.79 -4.60 17.39
N SER A 26 14.23 -4.24 16.22
CA SER A 26 15.00 -3.93 15.02
C SER A 26 15.10 -2.43 14.73
N ASN A 27 14.47 -1.56 15.54
CA ASN A 27 14.33 -0.12 15.25
C ASN A 27 13.80 0.11 13.81
N LEU A 28 12.94 -0.80 13.35
CA LEU A 28 12.29 -0.71 12.06
C LEU A 28 10.92 -0.09 12.27
N ASN A 29 10.72 1.05 11.62
CA ASN A 29 9.45 1.77 11.58
C ASN A 29 9.07 1.92 10.12
N TRP A 30 7.88 1.45 9.77
CA TRP A 30 7.30 1.65 8.45
C TRP A 30 5.81 1.98 8.59
N SER A 31 5.20 2.41 7.50
CA SER A 31 3.78 2.73 7.51
C SER A 31 3.11 2.24 6.24
N VAL A 32 1.82 1.98 6.37
CA VAL A 32 0.93 1.72 5.24
C VAL A 32 -0.14 2.78 5.23
N LEU A 33 -0.30 3.47 4.09
CA LEU A 33 -1.29 4.49 3.85
C LEU A 33 -2.38 3.89 2.97
N VAL A 34 -3.59 3.77 3.48
CA VAL A 34 -4.72 3.15 2.79
C VAL A 34 -5.68 4.23 2.33
N PHE A 35 -5.87 4.27 1.01
CA PHE A 35 -6.77 5.14 0.27
C PHE A 35 -7.99 4.35 -0.22
N ASP A 36 -9.20 4.88 -0.09
CA ASP A 36 -10.46 4.25 -0.54
C ASP A 36 -11.09 5.05 -1.68
N GLU A 37 -11.38 4.42 -2.83
CA GLU A 37 -11.99 5.08 -3.98
C GLU A 37 -13.35 5.71 -3.69
N ASN A 38 -14.03 5.26 -2.63
CA ASN A 38 -15.31 5.84 -2.23
C ASN A 38 -15.14 7.21 -1.57
N TRP A 39 -13.91 7.64 -1.28
CA TRP A 39 -13.62 8.98 -0.81
C TRP A 39 -13.62 9.99 -1.95
N SER A 40 -14.10 11.19 -1.66
CA SER A 40 -14.49 12.17 -2.68
C SER A 40 -13.33 12.70 -3.50
N ASP A 41 -12.11 12.64 -2.98
CA ASP A 41 -10.96 13.29 -3.60
C ASP A 41 -9.64 12.54 -3.39
N LEU A 42 -9.65 11.24 -3.69
CA LEU A 42 -8.55 10.34 -3.39
C LEU A 42 -7.20 10.73 -4.05
N ILE A 43 -7.21 11.20 -5.31
CA ILE A 43 -5.97 11.63 -5.99
C ILE A 43 -5.43 12.92 -5.37
N SER A 44 -6.29 13.89 -5.04
CA SER A 44 -5.82 15.13 -4.42
C SER A 44 -5.37 14.91 -2.98
N THR A 45 -6.02 14.00 -2.24
CA THR A 45 -5.53 13.50 -0.95
C THR A 45 -4.12 12.93 -1.09
N ALA A 46 -3.91 12.01 -2.05
CA ALA A 46 -2.59 11.43 -2.28
C ALA A 46 -1.56 12.51 -2.68
N ALA A 47 -1.96 13.49 -3.49
CA ALA A 47 -1.12 14.62 -3.90
C ALA A 47 -0.75 15.55 -2.74
N GLY A 48 -1.64 15.72 -1.75
CA GLY A 48 -1.36 16.44 -0.52
C GLY A 48 -0.22 15.82 0.30
N LEU A 49 -0.03 14.50 0.17
CA LEU A 49 1.06 13.77 0.83
C LEU A 49 2.34 13.76 0.00
N SER A 50 2.27 13.38 -1.29
CA SER A 50 3.36 13.57 -2.26
C SER A 50 2.90 13.35 -3.71
N GLU A 51 3.61 13.93 -4.67
CA GLU A 51 3.36 13.73 -6.12
C GLU A 51 3.46 12.27 -6.53
N LEU A 52 4.48 11.55 -6.04
CA LEU A 52 4.66 10.12 -6.32
C LEU A 52 3.48 9.26 -5.80
N MET A 53 2.88 9.62 -4.66
CA MET A 53 1.68 8.91 -4.17
C MET A 53 0.50 9.14 -5.10
N ALA A 54 0.29 10.38 -5.56
CA ALA A 54 -0.77 10.70 -6.52
C ALA A 54 -0.59 9.95 -7.84
N GLU A 55 0.63 9.94 -8.38
CA GLU A 55 0.96 9.21 -9.61
C GLU A 55 0.72 7.70 -9.46
N SER A 56 1.11 7.13 -8.32
CA SER A 56 0.94 5.70 -8.05
C SER A 56 -0.52 5.27 -8.00
N VAL A 57 -1.30 6.08 -7.28
CA VAL A 57 -2.74 5.93 -7.19
C VAL A 57 -3.37 6.07 -8.58
N ALA A 58 -3.07 7.15 -9.30
CA ALA A 58 -3.61 7.41 -10.62
C ALA A 58 -3.28 6.28 -11.59
N TYR A 59 -2.03 5.80 -11.60
CA TYR A 59 -1.62 4.69 -12.45
C TYR A 59 -2.40 3.40 -12.15
N ALA A 60 -2.53 3.03 -10.86
CA ALA A 60 -3.29 1.85 -10.47
C ALA A 60 -4.77 1.92 -10.90
N TYR A 61 -5.39 3.11 -10.81
CA TYR A 61 -6.78 3.30 -11.26
C TYR A 61 -6.91 3.35 -12.78
N GLU A 62 -6.14 4.21 -13.46
CA GLU A 62 -6.34 4.56 -14.86
C GLU A 62 -5.72 3.52 -15.79
N ALA A 63 -4.49 3.10 -15.51
CA ALA A 63 -3.75 2.20 -16.39
C ALA A 63 -4.07 0.73 -16.12
N LEU A 64 -4.27 0.35 -14.84
CA LEU A 64 -4.50 -1.04 -14.46
C LEU A 64 -5.97 -1.39 -14.20
N GLY A 65 -6.85 -0.39 -14.13
CA GLY A 65 -8.27 -0.61 -13.86
C GLY A 65 -8.55 -1.14 -12.45
N ILE A 66 -7.60 -1.02 -11.51
CA ILE A 66 -7.80 -1.44 -10.13
C ILE A 66 -8.80 -0.48 -9.50
N ARG A 67 -9.79 -1.04 -8.79
CA ARG A 67 -10.84 -0.33 -8.07
C ARG A 67 -10.81 -0.78 -6.62
N GLY A 68 -11.48 -0.05 -5.75
CA GLY A 68 -11.55 -0.30 -4.32
C GLY A 68 -10.52 0.51 -3.54
N ARG A 69 -9.73 -0.18 -2.72
CA ARG A 69 -8.79 0.45 -1.79
C ARG A 69 -7.35 0.20 -2.22
N ILE A 70 -6.54 1.25 -2.19
CA ILE A 70 -5.12 1.22 -2.53
C ILE A 70 -4.30 1.44 -1.26
N ALA A 71 -3.33 0.58 -1.02
CA ALA A 71 -2.40 0.72 0.08
C ALA A 71 -1.01 1.07 -0.43
N ILE A 72 -0.42 2.14 0.11
CA ILE A 72 0.95 2.55 -0.21
C ILE A 72 1.84 2.27 1.01
N MET A 73 2.89 1.49 0.81
CA MET A 73 3.87 1.16 1.84
C MET A 73 5.04 2.15 1.79
N VAL A 74 5.43 2.68 2.95
CA VAL A 74 6.45 3.74 3.09
C VAL A 74 7.45 3.37 4.19
N GLY A 75 8.74 3.65 3.96
CA GLY A 75 9.81 3.34 4.92
C GLY A 75 10.16 1.84 4.99
N LEU A 76 9.80 1.09 3.94
CA LEU A 76 10.15 -0.32 3.77
C LEU A 76 11.68 -0.46 3.69
N LYS A 77 12.27 -1.34 4.52
CA LYS A 77 13.70 -1.63 4.46
C LYS A 77 13.95 -3.06 3.99
N GLN A 78 15.03 -3.24 3.23
CA GLN A 78 15.36 -4.51 2.59
C GLN A 78 15.64 -5.64 3.59
N ASP A 79 16.17 -5.33 4.77
CA ASP A 79 16.56 -6.27 5.82
C ASP A 79 15.37 -6.98 6.49
N ALA A 80 14.16 -6.40 6.46
CA ALA A 80 12.94 -7.04 6.97
C ALA A 80 11.80 -7.08 5.95
N LEU A 81 12.13 -6.99 4.66
CA LEU A 81 11.16 -6.87 3.59
C LEU A 81 10.07 -7.94 3.62
N ALA A 82 10.45 -9.21 3.83
CA ALA A 82 9.51 -10.33 3.89
C ALA A 82 8.49 -10.16 5.02
N GLU A 83 8.97 -9.88 6.24
CA GLU A 83 8.11 -9.68 7.43
C GLU A 83 7.20 -8.46 7.25
N MET A 84 7.73 -7.36 6.68
CA MET A 84 6.96 -6.15 6.41
C MET A 84 5.84 -6.42 5.39
N ILE A 85 6.13 -7.10 4.28
CA ILE A 85 5.14 -7.45 3.26
C ILE A 85 4.08 -8.39 3.85
N GLU A 86 4.48 -9.47 4.51
CA GLU A 86 3.54 -10.46 5.08
C GLU A 86 2.61 -9.82 6.11
N THR A 87 3.16 -9.01 7.01
CA THR A 87 2.35 -8.35 8.05
C THR A 87 1.42 -7.30 7.44
N SER A 88 1.92 -6.50 6.51
CA SER A 88 1.07 -5.51 5.85
C SER A 88 -0.02 -6.17 5.04
N LEU A 89 0.26 -7.25 4.31
CA LEU A 89 -0.76 -8.02 3.60
C LEU A 89 -1.79 -8.61 4.56
N PHE A 90 -1.39 -9.15 5.71
CA PHE A 90 -2.34 -9.63 6.72
C PHE A 90 -3.32 -8.53 7.16
N HIS A 91 -2.81 -7.34 7.47
CA HIS A 91 -3.66 -6.22 7.87
C HIS A 91 -4.51 -5.66 6.73
N LEU A 92 -3.98 -5.63 5.50
CA LEU A 92 -4.71 -5.15 4.34
C LEU A 92 -5.77 -6.16 3.89
N GLN A 93 -5.51 -7.45 3.90
CA GLN A 93 -6.51 -8.47 3.62
C GLN A 93 -7.69 -8.39 4.59
N ALA A 94 -7.45 -8.12 5.88
CA ALA A 94 -8.51 -7.87 6.85
C ALA A 94 -9.35 -6.61 6.55
N LEU A 95 -8.80 -5.67 5.75
CA LEU A 95 -9.43 -4.40 5.44
C LEU A 95 -10.08 -4.36 4.04
N LEU A 96 -9.72 -5.18 3.04
CA LEU A 96 -9.94 -4.78 1.64
C LEU A 96 -10.73 -5.77 0.73
N PHE A 97 -11.53 -5.19 -0.19
CA PHE A 97 -12.09 -5.79 -1.41
C PHE A 97 -11.49 -5.05 -2.62
N SER A 98 -10.89 -5.77 -3.57
CA SER A 98 -10.08 -5.24 -4.70
C SER A 98 -8.96 -4.30 -4.25
N SER A 99 -7.70 -4.72 -4.39
CA SER A 99 -6.59 -3.97 -3.77
C SER A 99 -5.32 -3.96 -4.59
N ALA A 100 -4.69 -2.79 -4.63
CA ALA A 100 -3.30 -2.62 -5.03
C ALA A 100 -2.46 -2.31 -3.79
N VAL A 101 -1.33 -3.00 -3.65
CA VAL A 101 -0.26 -2.59 -2.75
C VAL A 101 0.85 -1.98 -3.58
N VAL A 102 1.20 -0.74 -3.25
CA VAL A 102 2.18 0.10 -3.94
C VAL A 102 3.38 0.31 -3.01
N SER A 103 4.60 -0.01 -3.47
CA SER A 103 5.85 0.35 -2.78
C SER A 103 6.61 1.42 -3.57
N LEU A 104 7.12 2.44 -2.88
CA LEU A 104 7.72 3.65 -3.47
C LEU A 104 9.26 3.75 -3.34
N GLU A 105 9.95 2.69 -2.88
CA GLU A 105 11.40 2.74 -2.68
C GLU A 105 12.17 1.69 -3.49
N GLY A 106 13.31 2.14 -4.05
CA GLY A 106 14.22 1.45 -4.98
C GLY A 106 14.86 0.18 -4.44
N MET A 107 14.01 -0.84 -4.25
CA MET A 107 14.42 -2.19 -3.93
C MET A 107 14.68 -2.96 -5.21
N SER A 108 15.84 -3.58 -5.29
CA SER A 108 16.11 -4.58 -6.31
C SER A 108 15.24 -5.82 -6.03
N SER A 109 14.16 -5.97 -6.82
CA SER A 109 13.34 -7.19 -6.99
C SER A 109 12.31 -7.49 -5.88
N LEU A 110 11.21 -6.72 -5.85
CA LEU A 110 9.95 -7.15 -5.20
C LEU A 110 9.18 -8.20 -6.03
N GLU A 111 9.65 -8.52 -7.23
CA GLU A 111 9.07 -9.50 -8.14
C GLU A 111 8.95 -10.90 -7.52
N SER A 112 9.90 -11.27 -6.65
CA SER A 112 9.86 -12.54 -5.91
C SER A 112 8.66 -12.66 -4.95
N TYR A 113 8.06 -11.53 -4.57
CA TYR A 113 6.84 -11.44 -3.76
C TYR A 113 5.60 -11.19 -4.62
N GLY A 114 5.71 -11.31 -5.95
CA GLY A 114 4.61 -11.14 -6.90
C GLY A 114 4.31 -9.69 -7.29
N PHE A 115 5.14 -8.72 -6.88
CA PHE A 115 4.96 -7.34 -7.32
C PHE A 115 5.41 -7.17 -8.78
N THR A 116 4.67 -6.34 -9.52
CA THR A 116 5.06 -5.87 -10.85
C THR A 116 5.71 -4.50 -10.72
N THR A 117 6.88 -4.31 -11.34
CA THR A 117 7.57 -3.02 -11.35
C THR A 117 7.08 -2.15 -12.51
N VAL A 118 6.75 -0.89 -12.23
CA VAL A 118 6.32 0.13 -13.18
C VAL A 118 7.28 1.31 -13.08
N ASN A 119 7.90 1.67 -14.20
CA ASN A 119 8.76 2.85 -14.28
C ASN A 119 7.88 4.05 -14.64
N LEU A 120 7.84 5.05 -13.77
CA LEU A 120 7.16 6.31 -14.02
C LEU A 120 7.98 7.22 -14.93
N GLU A 121 7.31 8.18 -15.58
CA GLU A 121 7.94 9.14 -16.49
C GLU A 121 8.98 10.05 -15.79
N ASN A 122 8.86 10.22 -14.47
CA ASN A 122 9.82 10.96 -13.65
C ASN A 122 11.07 10.14 -13.25
N GLY A 123 11.20 8.90 -13.73
CA GLY A 123 12.32 8.01 -13.44
C GLY A 123 12.24 7.32 -12.08
N GLN A 124 11.09 7.37 -11.41
CA GLN A 124 10.83 6.63 -10.17
C GLN A 124 10.19 5.27 -10.48
N ASP A 125 10.44 4.29 -9.62
CA ASP A 125 9.83 2.97 -9.70
C ASP A 125 8.67 2.86 -8.72
N ILE A 126 7.57 2.28 -9.19
CA ILE A 126 6.47 1.81 -8.36
C ILE A 126 6.38 0.30 -8.48
N PHE A 127 6.25 -0.38 -7.35
CA PHE A 127 5.96 -1.81 -7.32
C PHE A 127 4.51 -2.03 -6.97
N ILE A 128 3.77 -2.75 -7.81
CA ILE A 128 2.33 -2.99 -7.67
C ILE A 128 2.07 -4.47 -7.45
N LEU A 129 1.41 -4.81 -6.35
CA LEU A 129 0.82 -6.14 -6.12
C LEU A 129 -0.70 -6.00 -6.12
N SER A 130 -1.36 -6.58 -7.13
CA SER A 130 -2.82 -6.54 -7.27
C SER A 130 -3.44 -7.90 -6.98
N SER A 131 -4.50 -7.94 -6.17
CA SER A 131 -5.34 -9.14 -6.07
C SER A 131 -6.39 -9.15 -7.20
N ASN A 132 -6.37 -10.17 -8.04
CA ASN A 132 -7.38 -10.37 -9.12
C ASN A 132 -8.78 -10.75 -8.57
N GLU A 133 -8.97 -10.78 -7.25
CA GLU A 133 -10.21 -11.23 -6.60
C GLU A 133 -11.34 -10.19 -6.64
N GLY A 134 -11.13 -9.05 -7.31
CA GLY A 134 -12.11 -7.99 -7.54
C GLY A 134 -13.17 -8.26 -8.61
N GLY A 135 -13.62 -9.51 -8.74
CA GLY A 135 -14.82 -9.86 -9.52
C GLY A 135 -16.10 -9.62 -8.73
N SER A 136 -17.26 -9.64 -9.38
CA SER A 136 -18.59 -9.25 -8.89
C SER A 136 -19.11 -9.93 -7.61
N ASP A 137 -18.35 -10.86 -7.02
CA ASP A 137 -18.62 -11.47 -5.72
C ASP A 137 -17.31 -11.53 -4.93
N ALA A 138 -16.92 -10.40 -4.35
CA ALA A 138 -15.80 -10.37 -3.43
C ALA A 138 -16.26 -11.04 -2.11
N CYS A 139 -15.85 -12.30 -1.89
CA CYS A 139 -16.00 -13.04 -0.62
C CYS A 139 -14.87 -12.61 0.32
N ARG A 140 -15.11 -12.08 1.52
CA ARG A 140 -15.63 -12.70 2.77
C ARG A 140 -14.72 -13.79 3.36
N PHE A 141 -13.71 -13.39 4.12
CA PHE A 141 -13.14 -14.10 5.28
C PHE A 141 -12.69 -13.00 6.26
N LEU A 142 -13.24 -12.79 7.47
CA LEU A 142 -13.31 -13.66 8.66
C LEU A 142 -12.04 -14.47 8.91
#